data_AF-F0SN20-F1
#
_entry.id   AF-F0SN20-F1
#
_cell.length_a   1.000
_cell.length_b   1.000
_cell.length_c   1.000
_cell.angle_alpha   90.00
_cell.angle_beta   90.00
_cell.angle_gamma   90.00
#
_symmetry.space_group_name_H-M   'P 1'
#
loop_
_entity.id
_entity.type
_entity.pdbx_description
1 polymer ?
#
loop_
_entity_poly.entity_id
_entity_poly.type
_entity_poly.pdbx_seq_one_letter_code
_entity_poly.pdbx_strand_id
1 'polypeptide(L)' 'MRTRLRLYTGEDQVAVCEEETVRVRFGDICQILADAGRFQRAWLKDFADDELQMPADLYEILTAYQQLRPGA' A
#
# COMPACT_ATOMS: atom_id res chain seq x y z
N MET A 1 -16.31 -15.38 -8.36
CA MET A 1 -16.27 -15.22 -6.88
C MET A 1 -15.78 -16.54 -6.28
N ARG A 2 -14.54 -16.60 -5.79
CA ARG A 2 -13.97 -17.81 -5.18
C ARG A 2 -14.11 -17.71 -3.66
N THR A 3 -15.20 -18.26 -3.14
CA THR A 3 -15.44 -18.37 -1.70
C THR A 3 -14.52 -19.46 -1.14
N ARG A 4 -13.55 -19.10 -0.30
CA ARG A 4 -12.70 -20.04 0.43
C ARG A 4 -13.12 -20.09 1.89
N LEU A 5 -13.57 -21.25 2.32
CA LEU A 5 -13.88 -21.55 3.71
C LEU A 5 -12.56 -21.89 4.43
N ARG A 6 -12.32 -21.28 5.60
CA ARG A 6 -11.19 -21.60 6.47
C ARG A 6 -11.57 -22.79 7.37
N LEU A 7 -10.81 -23.88 7.27
CA LEU A 7 -10.90 -25.03 8.18
C LEU A 7 -10.18 -24.66 9.48
N TYR A 8 -10.88 -24.79 10.61
CA TYR A 8 -10.31 -24.57 11.95
C TYR A 8 -9.90 -25.92 12.54
N THR A 9 -8.60 -26.23 12.45
CA THR A 9 -7.99 -27.37 13.16
C THR A 9 -7.40 -26.83 14.46
N GLY A 10 -7.94 -27.26 15.60
CA GLY A 10 -7.68 -26.70 16.93
C GLY A 10 -6.33 -27.02 17.56
N GLU A 11 -5.23 -26.69 16.88
CA GLU A 11 -3.91 -26.54 17.49
C GLU A 11 -3.31 -25.23 16.99
N ASP A 12 -2.77 -24.45 17.94
CA ASP A 12 -2.35 -23.05 17.90
C ASP A 12 -1.23 -22.76 16.87
N GLN A 13 -1.53 -23.02 15.59
CA GLN A 13 -0.80 -22.47 14.48
C GLN A 13 -1.36 -21.06 14.28
N VAL A 14 -0.64 -20.08 14.82
CA VAL A 14 -0.77 -18.68 14.41
C VAL A 14 -0.54 -18.66 12.89
N ALA A 15 -1.62 -18.83 12.14
CA ALA A 15 -1.61 -18.73 10.71
C ALA A 15 -1.25 -17.28 10.43
N VAL A 16 0.03 -17.04 10.14
CA VAL A 16 0.50 -15.81 9.51
C VAL A 16 -0.28 -15.78 8.19
N CYS A 17 -1.39 -15.05 8.20
CA CYS A 17 -2.09 -14.70 6.98
C CYS A 17 -1.10 -13.81 6.23
N GLU A 18 -0.28 -14.41 5.37
CA GLU A 18 0.56 -13.67 4.45
C GLU A 18 -0.37 -12.72 3.68
N GLU A 19 -0.24 -11.42 3.95
CA GLU A 19 -1.01 -10.41 3.26
C GLU A 19 -0.70 -10.54 1.77
N GLU A 20 -1.73 -10.82 0.97
CA GLU A 20 -1.58 -11.13 -0.45
C GLU A 20 -1.10 -9.86 -1.17
N THR A 21 0.22 -9.73 -1.33
CA THR A 21 0.84 -8.58 -2.00
C THR A 21 0.63 -8.69 -3.51
N VAL A 22 -0.04 -7.70 -4.08
CA VAL A 22 -0.29 -7.63 -5.52
C VAL A 22 0.73 -6.69 -6.17
N ARG A 23 1.36 -7.15 -7.24
CA ARG A 23 2.26 -6.31 -8.05
C ARG A 23 1.45 -5.42 -8.99
N VAL A 24 1.58 -4.11 -8.83
CA VAL A 24 0.94 -3.09 -9.67
C VAL A 24 2.02 -2.20 -10.29
N ARG A 25 1.78 -1.66 -11.49
CA ARG A 25 2.73 -0.70 -12.09
C ARG A 25 2.69 0.60 -11.31
N PHE A 26 3.86 1.19 -11.09
CA PHE A 26 3.99 2.46 -10.38
C PHE A 26 3.18 3.61 -11.01
N GLY A 27 3.12 3.66 -12.35
CA GLY A 27 2.30 4.66 -13.06
C GLY A 27 0.81 4.55 -12.75
N ASP A 28 0.28 3.33 -12.70
CA ASP A 28 -1.14 3.07 -12.47
C ASP A 28 -1.53 3.48 -11.04
N ILE A 29 -0.71 3.12 -10.04
CA ILE A 29 -0.96 3.50 -8.65
C ILE A 29 -0.84 5.02 -8.45
N CYS A 30 0.12 5.68 -9.09
CA CYS A 30 0.24 7.14 -9.04
C CYS A 30 -1.01 7.85 -9.57
N GLN A 31 -1.62 7.35 -10.65
CA GLN A 31 -2.86 7.91 -11.17
C GLN A 31 -4.02 7.72 -10.19
N ILE A 32 -4.15 6.53 -9.59
CA ILE A 32 -5.20 6.23 -8.61
C ILE A 32 -5.06 7.11 -7.38
N LEU A 33 -3.85 7.26 -6.84
CA LEU A 33 -3.58 8.09 -5.66
C LEU A 33 -3.82 9.58 -5.96
N ALA A 34 -3.44 10.06 -7.14
CA ALA A 34 -3.70 11.44 -7.55
C ALA A 34 -5.21 11.72 -7.65
N ASP A 35 -5.98 10.80 -8.23
CA ASP A 35 -7.44 10.89 -8.32
C ASP A 35 -8.09 10.85 -6.93
N ALA A 36 -7.67 9.88 -6.10
CA ALA A 36 -8.19 9.71 -4.75
C ALA A 36 -7.92 10.94 -3.86
N GLY A 37 -6.73 11.53 -3.97
CA GLY A 37 -6.38 12.79 -3.31
C GLY A 37 -7.23 13.96 -3.80
N ARG A 38 -7.41 14.09 -5.13
CA ARG A 38 -8.24 15.15 -5.74
C ARG A 38 -9.70 15.07 -5.28
N PHE A 39 -10.25 13.87 -5.14
CA PHE A 39 -11.62 13.63 -4.72
C PHE A 39 -11.78 13.38 -3.22
N GLN A 40 -10.73 13.61 -2.42
CA GLN A 40 -10.72 13.44 -0.96
C GLN A 40 -11.31 12.10 -0.50
N ARG A 41 -10.94 11.01 -1.18
CA ARG A 41 -11.47 9.68 -0.87
C ARG A 41 -11.02 9.25 0.53
N ALA A 42 -11.99 8.87 1.36
CA ALA A 42 -11.75 8.54 2.77
C ALA A 42 -10.79 7.37 2.97
N TRP A 43 -10.82 6.37 2.07
CA TRP A 43 -10.01 5.16 2.16
C TRP A 43 -8.51 5.44 2.19
N LEU A 44 -8.03 6.56 1.62
CA LEU A 44 -6.61 6.88 1.62
C LEU A 44 -6.06 7.07 3.04
N LYS A 45 -6.90 7.53 3.98
CA LYS A 45 -6.53 7.68 5.39
C LYS A 45 -6.35 6.35 6.09
N ASP A 46 -7.05 5.31 5.63
CA ASP A 46 -6.99 3.99 6.23
C ASP A 46 -5.61 3.34 6.02
N PHE A 47 -4.84 3.80 5.02
CA PHE A 47 -3.49 3.33 4.70
C PHE A 47 -2.38 4.33 5.13
N ALA A 48 -2.70 5.32 5.96
CA ALA A 48 -1.74 6.40 6.29
C ALA A 48 -0.53 5.91 7.10
N ASP A 49 -0.72 4.88 7.91
CA ASP A 49 0.31 4.29 8.78
C ASP A 49 0.91 2.99 8.22
N ASP A 50 0.50 2.58 7.02
CA ASP A 50 0.93 1.32 6.41
C ASP A 50 2.32 1.44 5.76
N GLU A 51 3.15 0.42 5.95
CA GLU A 51 4.47 0.33 5.31
C GLU A 51 4.37 -0.30 3.92
N LEU A 52 4.99 0.35 2.93
CA LEU A 52 5.05 -0.14 1.55
C LEU A 52 6.47 -0.55 1.18
N GLN A 53 6.62 -1.75 0.60
CA GLN A 53 7.88 -2.16 0.00
C GLN A 53 8.04 -1.49 -1.37
N MET A 54 9.13 -0.74 -1.55
CA MET A 54 9.48 -0.13 -2.83
C MET A 54 10.97 -0.30 -3.15
N PRO A 55 11.36 -0.20 -4.44
CA PRO A 55 12.76 -0.15 -4.84
C PRO A 55 13.51 1.02 -4.17
N ALA A 56 14.75 0.77 -3.73
CA ALA A 56 15.54 1.75 -3.01
C ALA A 56 15.84 3.01 -3.83
N ASP A 57 16.10 2.85 -5.13
CA ASP A 57 16.33 3.94 -6.07
C ASP A 57 15.11 4.87 -6.20
N LEU A 58 13.91 4.32 -6.24
CA LEU A 58 12.67 5.10 -6.26
C LEU A 58 12.48 5.86 -4.93
N TYR A 59 12.72 5.20 -3.80
CA TYR A 59 12.63 5.83 -2.49
C TYR A 59 13.58 7.03 -2.37
N GLU A 60 14.83 6.90 -2.82
CA GLU A 60 15.81 7.97 -2.80
C GLU A 60 15.34 9.19 -3.61
N ILE A 61 14.83 8.96 -4.83
CA ILE A 61 14.32 10.04 -5.69
C ILE A 61 13.13 10.76 -5.04
N LEU A 62 12.17 10.01 -4.48
CA LEU A 62 10.99 10.59 -3.83
C LEU A 62 11.37 11.39 -2.58
N THR A 63 12.31 10.88 -1.79
CA THR A 63 12.81 11.56 -0.59
C THR A 63 13.54 12.84 -0.95
N ALA A 64 14.43 12.80 -1.95
CA ALA A 64 15.09 14.00 -2.46
C ALA A 64 14.07 15.01 -2.98
N TYR A 65 13.08 14.57 -3.76
CA TYR A 65 12.01 15.43 -4.27
C TYR A 65 11.19 16.09 -3.15
N GLN A 66 10.89 15.35 -2.07
CA GLN A 66 10.19 15.90 -0.91
C GLN A 66 11.03 16.98 -0.20
N GLN A 67 12.33 16.75 -0.01
CA GLN A 67 13.24 17.72 0.59
C GLN A 67 13.43 18.98 -0.26
N LEU A 68 13.33 18.85 -1.59
CA LEU A 68 13.43 19.97 -2.52
C LEU A 68 12.19 20.88 -2.52
N ARG A 69 11.05 20.45 -1.95
CA ARG A 69 9.88 21.34 -1.81
C ARG A 69 10.20 22.37 -0.72
N PRO A 70 10.47 23.65 -1.07
CA PRO A 70 10.70 24.67 -0.08
C PRO A 70 9.36 25.02 0.55
N GLY A 71 9.12 24.53 1.78
CA GLY A 71 8.01 24.94 2.65
C GLY A 71 6.61 24.74 2.08
N ALA A 72 5.88 23.74 2.59
CA ALA A 72 4.44 23.90 2.76
C ALA A 72 4.18 24.88 3.91
#